data_AF-A0A946M9Y2-F1
#
_entry.id   AF-A0A946M9Y2-F1
#
_cell.length_a   1.000
_cell.length_b   1.000
_cell.length_c   1.000
_cell.angle_alpha   90.00
_cell.angle_beta   90.00
_cell.angle_gamma   90.00
#
_symmetry.space_group_name_H-M   'P 1'
#
loop_
_entity.id
_entity.type
_entity.pdbx_description
1 polymer ?
#
loop_
_entity_poly.entity_id
_entity_poly.type
_entity_poly.pdbx_seq_one_letter_code
_entity_poly.pdbx_strand_id
1 'polypeptide(L)'
;MLRYSEKQLQRVEANYAGVRESIERYEAMDIPACPSCSSDDTALIQVGLIGRTMAIAGGTTKFKLIPNRSKPKWNKMYFCRACEETFGSREENMPSD
;
A
#
# COMPACT_ATOMS: atom_id res chain seq x y z
N MET A 1 -4.46 -12.04 1.36
CA MET A 1 -3.42 -13.07 1.60
C MET A 1 -2.08 -12.39 1.83
N LEU A 2 -1.43 -12.65 2.96
CA LEU A 2 -0.12 -12.04 3.27
C LEU A 2 0.98 -12.56 2.35
N ARG A 3 1.94 -11.69 2.01
CA ARG A 3 3.10 -12.05 1.16
C ARG A 3 4.24 -12.69 1.95
N TYR A 4 4.32 -12.42 3.23
CA TYR A 4 5.30 -13.01 4.12
C TYR A 4 4.79 -14.31 4.73
N SER A 5 5.68 -15.30 4.78
CA SER A 5 5.52 -16.46 5.66
C SER A 5 5.59 -16.05 7.13
N GLU A 6 5.10 -16.89 8.02
CA GLU A 6 5.16 -16.66 9.47
C GLU A 6 6.61 -16.43 9.96
N LYS A 7 7.58 -17.18 9.43
CA LYS A 7 9.00 -17.00 9.74
C LYS A 7 9.53 -15.64 9.28
N GLN A 8 9.06 -15.14 8.14
CA GLN A 8 9.41 -13.79 7.69
C GLN A 8 8.77 -12.76 8.62
N LEU A 9 7.47 -12.87 8.94
CA LEU A 9 6.77 -11.96 9.85
C LEU A 9 7.48 -11.84 11.20
N GLN A 10 7.88 -12.96 11.82
CA GLN A 10 8.64 -12.96 13.08
C GLN A 10 9.96 -12.19 12.98
N ARG A 11 10.69 -12.37 11.87
CA ARG A 11 11.94 -11.63 11.64
C ARG A 11 11.71 -10.13 11.47
N VAL A 12 10.64 -9.73 10.79
CA VAL A 12 10.36 -8.31 10.57
C VAL A 12 9.88 -7.65 11.87
N GLU A 13 9.03 -8.35 12.64
CA GLU A 13 8.56 -7.91 13.96
C GLU A 13 9.70 -7.71 14.95
N ALA A 14 10.69 -8.62 14.96
CA ALA A 14 11.88 -8.46 15.80
C ALA A 14 12.71 -7.20 15.48
N ASN A 15 12.66 -6.72 14.23
CA ASN A 15 13.37 -5.51 13.79
C ASN A 15 12.52 -4.24 13.90
N TYR A 16 11.19 -4.38 13.85
CA TYR A 16 10.22 -3.29 13.86
C TYR A 16 9.00 -3.70 14.66
N ALA A 17 8.99 -3.40 15.96
CA ALA A 17 7.86 -3.71 16.84
C ALA A 17 6.53 -3.12 16.30
N GLY A 18 5.48 -3.93 16.28
CA GLY A 18 4.15 -3.59 15.78
C GLY A 18 4.02 -3.59 14.26
N VAL A 19 5.00 -4.11 13.51
CA VAL A 19 4.91 -4.18 12.04
C VAL A 19 3.97 -5.28 11.57
N ARG A 20 3.88 -6.41 12.30
CA ARG A 20 2.94 -7.49 12.02
C ARG A 20 1.51 -6.97 12.08
N GLU A 21 1.15 -6.30 13.17
CA GLU A 21 -0.19 -5.71 13.35
C GLU A 21 -0.50 -4.71 12.23
N SER A 22 0.49 -3.91 11.82
CA SER A 22 0.34 -2.98 10.70
C SER A 22 0.07 -3.71 9.38
N ILE A 23 0.82 -4.77 9.08
CA ILE A 23 0.64 -5.61 7.89
C ILE A 23 -0.76 -6.24 7.86
N GLU A 24 -1.19 -6.82 8.98
CA GLU A 24 -2.50 -7.44 9.13
C GLU A 24 -3.63 -6.40 8.94
N ARG A 25 -3.49 -5.22 9.54
CA ARG A 25 -4.42 -4.10 9.37
C ARG A 25 -4.52 -3.66 7.91
N TYR A 26 -3.40 -3.50 7.21
CA TYR A 26 -3.39 -3.10 5.80
C TYR A 26 -3.98 -4.16 4.88
N GLU A 27 -3.71 -5.43 5.15
CA GLU A 27 -4.26 -6.53 4.35
C GLU A 27 -5.78 -6.65 4.49
N ALA A 28 -6.32 -6.33 5.68
CA ALA A 28 -7.75 -6.32 5.96
C ALA A 28 -8.48 -5.07 5.46
N MET A 29 -7.79 -4.10 4.86
CA MET A 29 -8.45 -2.90 4.33
C MET A 29 -9.36 -3.23 3.15
N ASP A 30 -10.56 -2.66 3.19
CA ASP A 30 -11.42 -2.57 2.01
C ASP A 30 -10.95 -1.41 1.13
N ILE A 31 -10.55 -1.74 -0.11
CA ILE A 31 -10.09 -0.76 -1.09
C ILE A 31 -10.76 -1.05 -2.44
N PRO A 32 -11.06 -0.02 -3.23
CA PRO A 32 -11.83 -0.19 -4.45
C PRO A 32 -11.12 -1.06 -5.48
N ALA A 33 -11.91 -1.84 -6.22
CA ALA A 33 -11.46 -2.51 -7.44
C ALA A 33 -11.07 -1.48 -8.51
N CYS A 34 -10.21 -1.90 -9.44
CA CYS A 34 -9.76 -1.04 -10.52
C CYS A 34 -10.93 -0.70 -11.47
N PRO A 35 -11.20 0.59 -11.75
CA PRO A 35 -12.28 0.98 -12.65
C PRO A 35 -12.02 0.62 -14.13
N SER A 36 -10.77 0.32 -14.49
CA SER A 36 -10.39 -0.01 -15.86
C SER A 36 -10.54 -1.50 -16.17
N CYS A 37 -10.12 -2.37 -15.25
CA CYS A 37 -10.09 -3.83 -15.48
C CYS A 37 -10.92 -4.65 -14.49
N SER A 38 -11.61 -4.01 -13.54
CA SER A 38 -12.40 -4.64 -12.48
C SER A 38 -11.62 -5.55 -11.52
N SER A 39 -10.29 -5.57 -11.58
CA SER A 39 -9.45 -6.36 -10.66
C SER A 39 -9.51 -5.80 -9.24
N ASP A 40 -9.58 -6.70 -8.26
CA ASP A 40 -9.46 -6.45 -6.82
C ASP A 40 -8.00 -6.45 -6.31
N ASP A 41 -7.03 -6.70 -7.21
CA ASP A 41 -5.60 -6.62 -6.93
C ASP A 41 -5.12 -5.16 -7.03
N THR A 42 -5.69 -4.34 -6.15
CA THR A 42 -5.34 -2.94 -5.97
C THR A 42 -4.58 -2.73 -4.66
N ALA A 43 -3.96 -1.56 -4.50
CA ALA A 43 -3.19 -1.20 -3.32
C ALA A 43 -3.32 0.30 -3.03
N LEU A 44 -3.30 0.68 -1.75
CA LEU A 44 -3.18 2.08 -1.34
C LEU A 44 -1.75 2.57 -1.61
N ILE A 45 -1.65 3.74 -2.24
CA ILE A 45 -0.38 4.44 -2.46
C ILE A 45 -0.01 5.17 -1.19
N GLN A 46 1.18 4.91 -0.67
CA GLN A 46 1.74 5.60 0.50
C GLN A 46 3.09 6.21 0.17
N VAL A 47 3.33 7.37 0.76
CA VAL A 47 4.48 8.23 0.49
C VAL A 47 5.31 8.35 1.76
N GLY A 48 6.54 7.85 1.74
CA GLY A 48 7.48 8.00 2.85
C GLY A 48 8.59 6.94 2.81
N LEU A 49 9.83 7.37 3.04
CA LEU A 49 11.01 6.51 3.17
C LEU A 49 11.44 6.47 4.64
N ILE A 50 10.90 5.50 5.39
CA ILE A 50 11.38 5.11 6.72
C ILE A 50 11.30 3.58 6.75
N GLY A 51 12.36 2.86 7.13
CA GLY A 51 12.50 1.40 6.92
C GLY A 51 11.26 0.54 7.27
N ARG A 52 10.44 0.96 8.24
CA ARG A 52 9.14 0.34 8.56
C ARG A 52 8.15 0.31 7.38
N THR A 53 8.07 1.36 6.55
CA THR A 53 7.17 1.37 5.39
C THR A 53 7.65 0.44 4.27
N MET A 54 8.96 0.23 4.13
CA MET A 54 9.52 -0.78 3.20
C MET A 54 9.19 -2.20 3.65
N ALA A 55 9.32 -2.47 4.95
CA ALA A 55 8.90 -3.74 5.56
C ALA A 55 7.41 -4.03 5.32
N ILE A 56 6.54 -3.03 5.52
CA ILE A 56 5.10 -3.17 5.27
C ILE A 56 4.83 -3.41 3.77
N ALA A 57 5.40 -2.60 2.89
CA ALA A 57 5.22 -2.74 1.44
C ALA A 57 5.67 -4.10 0.89
N GLY A 58 6.73 -4.68 1.46
CA GLY A 58 7.17 -6.03 1.13
C GLY A 58 6.24 -7.12 1.67
N GLY A 59 5.54 -6.86 2.78
CA GLY A 59 4.74 -7.86 3.50
C GLY A 59 3.27 -7.98 3.14
N THR A 60 2.67 -6.94 2.54
CA THR A 60 1.24 -6.94 2.13
C THR A 60 1.06 -6.76 0.63
N THR A 61 -0.05 -7.30 0.09
CA THR A 61 -0.50 -7.04 -1.28
C THR A 61 -1.15 -5.67 -1.42
N LYS A 62 -1.55 -5.03 -0.32
CA LYS A 62 -2.38 -3.82 -0.29
C LYS A 62 -1.60 -2.52 -0.15
N PHE A 63 -0.27 -2.59 -0.10
CA PHE A 63 0.61 -1.42 0.05
C PHE A 63 1.64 -1.36 -1.09
N LYS A 64 1.81 -0.19 -1.70
CA LYS A 64 2.83 0.05 -2.74
C LYS A 64 3.60 1.34 -2.46
N LEU A 65 4.92 1.22 -2.39
CA LEU A 65 5.82 2.36 -2.35
C LEU A 65 6.08 2.89 -3.77
N ILE A 66 6.01 4.20 -3.93
CA ILE A 66 6.37 4.91 -5.16
C ILE A 66 7.57 5.82 -4.83
N PRO A 67 8.68 5.77 -5.59
CA PRO A 67 9.84 6.63 -5.37
C PRO A 67 9.50 8.12 -5.43
N ASN A 68 10.17 8.92 -4.59
CA ASN A 68 9.99 10.37 -4.53
C ASN A 68 10.63 11.13 -5.71
N ARG A 69 10.34 10.77 -6.97
CA ARG A 69 10.96 11.41 -8.16
C ARG A 69 10.05 11.60 -9.39
N SER A 70 8.73 11.61 -9.24
CA SER A 70 7.85 11.88 -10.41
C SER A 70 6.56 12.58 -10.03
N LYS A 71 6.47 13.91 -10.23
CA LYS A 71 5.16 14.52 -10.49
C LYS A 71 4.60 13.89 -11.79
N PRO A 72 3.31 13.51 -11.91
CA PRO A 72 2.19 13.80 -11.01
C PRO A 72 1.50 12.53 -10.46
N LYS A 73 2.22 11.50 -9.98
CA LYS A 73 1.57 10.29 -9.39
C LYS A 73 1.13 10.43 -7.92
N TRP A 74 1.34 11.61 -7.32
CA TRP A 74 1.09 11.88 -5.89
C TRP A 74 -0.37 12.20 -5.58
N ASN A 75 -1.10 12.71 -6.57
CA ASN A 75 -2.52 13.00 -6.42
C ASN A 75 -3.38 11.74 -6.52
N LYS A 76 -2.79 10.58 -6.85
CA LYS A 76 -3.49 9.31 -6.95
C LYS A 76 -3.45 8.55 -5.63
N MET A 77 -4.56 7.90 -5.31
CA MET A 77 -4.74 7.20 -4.04
C MET A 77 -4.44 5.71 -4.15
N TYR A 78 -4.73 5.10 -5.30
CA TYR A 78 -4.67 3.66 -5.49
C TYR A 78 -3.79 3.26 -6.68
N PHE A 79 -3.20 2.07 -6.60
CA PHE A 79 -2.45 1.43 -7.67
C PHE A 79 -3.09 0.09 -8.01
N CYS A 80 -3.36 -0.17 -9.29
CA CYS A 80 -3.81 -1.47 -9.77
C CYS A 80 -2.59 -2.29 -10.21
N ARG A 81 -2.44 -3.51 -9.68
CA ARG A 81 -1.33 -4.39 -10.08
C ARG A 81 -1.56 -5.02 -11.45
N ALA A 82 -2.80 -5.37 -11.78
CA ALA A 82 -3.13 -5.94 -13.09
C ALA A 82 -2.88 -4.99 -14.26
N CYS A 83 -3.21 -3.70 -14.11
CA CYS A 83 -2.96 -2.68 -15.13
C CYS A 83 -1.59 -2.03 -15.04
N GLU A 84 -0.89 -2.18 -13.90
CA GLU A 84 0.29 -1.41 -13.53
C GLU A 84 0.09 0.13 -13.52
N GLU A 85 -1.15 0.58 -13.31
CA GLU A 85 -1.55 1.99 -13.37
C GLU A 85 -2.13 2.53 -12.06
N THR A 86 -2.13 3.86 -11.91
CA THR A 86 -2.64 4.57 -10.72
C THR A 86 -4.02 5.19 -10.95
N PHE A 87 -4.90 5.17 -9.95
CA PHE A 87 -6.27 5.70 -10.02
C PHE A 87 -6.76 6.30 -8.69
N GLY A 88 -7.96 6.90 -8.72
CA GLY A 88 -8.53 7.69 -7.61
C GLY A 88 -7.81 9.02 -7.40
N SER A 89 -8.44 10.00 -6.74
CA SER A 89 -7.80 11.26 -6.38
C SER A 89 -7.70 11.42 -4.85
N ARG A 90 -6.63 12.04 -4.36
CA ARG A 90 -6.48 12.40 -2.94
C ARG A 90 -7.22 13.70 -2.59
N GLU A 91 -7.51 14.54 -3.57
CA GLU A 91 -8.12 15.87 -3.39
C GLU A 91 -9.63 15.78 -3.12
N GLU A 92 -10.33 14.75 -3.60
CA GLU A 92 -11.78 14.55 -3.39
C GLU A 92 -12.16 14.14 -1.95
N ASN A 93 -11.19 13.83 -1.08
CA ASN A 93 -11.44 13.37 0.30
C ASN A 93 -10.81 14.26 1.39
N MET A 94 -10.28 15.44 1.03
CA MET A 94 -9.75 16.40 1.99
C MET A 94 -10.78 17.55 2.09
N PRO A 95 -11.44 17.75 3.25
CA PRO A 95 -12.32 18.90 3.41
C PRO A 95 -11.50 20.17 3.14
N SER A 96 -12.06 21.04 2.32
CA SER A 96 -11.50 22.37 2.07
C SER A 96 -11.64 23.17 3.37
N ASP A 97 -10.53 23.39 4.07
CA ASP A 97 -10.44 24.47 5.08
C ASP A 97 -10.30 25.83 4.37
#